data_AF-A0A8H4PVS1-F1
#
_entry.id   AF-A0A8H4PVS1-F1
#
_cell.length_a   1.000
_cell.length_b   1.000
_cell.length_c   1.000
_cell.angle_alpha   90.00
_cell.angle_beta   90.00
_cell.angle_gamma   90.00
#
_symmetry.space_group_name_H-M   'P 1'
#
loop_
_entity.id
_entity.type
_entity.pdbx_description
1 polymer ?
#
loop_
_entity_poly.entity_id
_entity_poly.type
_entity_poly.pdbx_seq_one_letter_code
_entity_poly.pdbx_strand_id
1 'polypeptide(L)'
;MTTLRRVSARFSRVDEAQFFHLLGCALAGTANGDGPLTPQLLVGAGNGGAVQAMQRVSIDADFCWLSTLSPFAYLQRLGVQTAEAAGNEPETNYDRHLDRLRNSKSIDEASASVQELLLGKIASIISIPTADIDTAKPVYTYGVDSLVAVELRNWLAKNLRSDLSIFELTSSTPIHALTRKIAARSRWLSAEAGS
;
A
#
# COMPACT_ATOMS: atom_id res chain seq x y z
N MET A 1 -26.37 13.39 15.32
CA MET A 1 -25.23 14.06 14.64
C MET A 1 -24.31 12.98 14.11
N THR A 2 -24.47 12.60 12.84
CA THR A 2 -23.67 11.54 12.20
C THR A 2 -22.35 12.15 11.73
N THR A 3 -21.27 11.81 12.41
CA THR A 3 -19.92 12.25 12.04
C THR A 3 -19.58 11.65 10.68
N LEU A 4 -19.62 12.47 9.62
CA LEU A 4 -19.14 12.09 8.29
C LEU A 4 -17.64 11.83 8.38
N ARG A 5 -17.27 10.56 8.55
CA ARG A 5 -15.89 10.10 8.46
C ARG A 5 -15.42 10.37 7.03
N ARG A 6 -14.47 11.28 6.85
CA ARG A 6 -13.89 11.60 5.54
C ARG A 6 -13.13 10.38 5.04
N VAL A 7 -13.78 9.56 4.22
CA VAL A 7 -13.16 8.41 3.56
C VAL A 7 -12.42 8.95 2.33
N SER A 8 -11.10 8.81 2.31
CA SER A 8 -10.31 9.11 1.10
C SER A 8 -10.69 8.08 0.03
N ALA A 9 -11.53 8.47 -0.92
CA ALA A 9 -11.93 7.60 -2.02
C ALA A 9 -10.80 7.58 -3.07
N ARG A 10 -9.94 6.56 -3.00
CA ARG A 10 -9.02 6.22 -4.10
C ARG A 10 -9.80 5.47 -5.18
N PHE A 11 -9.60 5.83 -6.44
CA PHE A 11 -10.17 5.16 -7.62
C PHE A 11 -9.04 4.58 -8.47
N SER A 12 -9.31 3.48 -9.16
CA SER A 12 -8.36 2.85 -10.08
C SER A 12 -8.09 3.78 -11.26
N ARG A 13 -6.84 3.84 -11.71
CA ARG A 13 -6.49 4.56 -12.93
C ARG A 13 -7.06 3.81 -14.14
N VAL A 14 -7.51 4.56 -15.13
CA VAL A 14 -7.86 4.05 -16.45
C VAL A 14 -6.67 4.30 -17.34
N ASP A 15 -6.06 3.25 -17.88
CA ASP A 15 -4.96 3.38 -18.83
C ASP A 15 -5.49 3.70 -20.25
N GLU A 16 -4.57 4.06 -21.14
CA GLU A 16 -4.89 4.45 -22.52
C GLU A 16 -5.62 3.34 -23.29
N ALA A 17 -5.21 2.08 -23.12
CA ALA A 17 -5.84 0.95 -23.79
C ALA A 17 -7.27 0.72 -23.29
N GLN A 18 -7.48 0.80 -21.97
CA GLN A 18 -8.80 0.73 -21.35
C GLN A 18 -9.69 1.87 -21.81
N PHE A 19 -9.17 3.09 -21.88
CA PHE A 19 -9.93 4.25 -22.37
C PHE A 19 -10.39 4.05 -23.82
N PHE A 20 -9.50 3.67 -24.73
CA PHE A 20 -9.87 3.44 -26.13
C PHE A 20 -10.83 2.27 -26.30
N HIS A 21 -10.70 1.23 -25.48
CA HIS A 21 -11.65 0.12 -25.46
C HIS A 21 -13.05 0.59 -25.04
N LEU A 22 -13.16 1.35 -23.95
CA LEU A 22 -14.43 1.92 -23.48
C LEU A 22 -15.08 2.83 -24.53
N LEU A 23 -14.26 3.66 -25.20
CA LEU A 23 -14.72 4.52 -26.29
C LEU A 23 -15.22 3.70 -27.48
N GLY A 24 -14.52 2.63 -27.84
CA GLY A 24 -14.95 1.69 -28.88
C GLY A 24 -16.29 1.04 -28.55
N CYS A 25 -16.47 0.55 -27.32
CA CYS A 25 -17.72 -0.04 -26.88
C CYS A 25 -18.87 0.97 -26.85
N ALA A 26 -18.61 2.22 -26.45
CA ALA A 26 -19.60 3.29 -26.47
C ALA A 26 -20.06 3.65 -27.90
N LEU A 27 -19.11 3.72 -28.85
CA LEU A 27 -19.41 3.98 -30.26
C LEU A 27 -20.14 2.80 -30.93
N ALA A 28 -19.78 1.56 -30.57
CA ALA A 28 -20.43 0.35 -31.08
C ALA A 28 -21.80 0.08 -30.42
N GLY A 29 -22.10 0.72 -29.29
CA GLY A 29 -23.32 0.46 -28.51
C GLY A 29 -23.36 -0.92 -27.85
N THR A 30 -22.24 -1.64 -27.81
CA THR A 30 -22.15 -3.00 -27.25
C THR A 30 -20.90 -3.16 -26.40
N ALA A 31 -20.99 -3.99 -25.35
CA ALA A 31 -19.90 -4.11 -24.37
C ALA A 31 -18.70 -4.91 -24.88
N ASN A 32 -18.93 -5.84 -25.82
CA ASN A 32 -17.95 -6.65 -26.54
C ASN A 32 -18.63 -7.42 -27.69
N GLY A 33 -19.63 -6.83 -28.37
CA GLY A 33 -20.51 -7.55 -29.28
C GLY A 33 -21.62 -8.36 -28.58
N ASP A 34 -21.42 -8.73 -27.32
CA ASP A 34 -22.39 -9.48 -26.50
C ASP A 34 -23.32 -8.55 -25.71
N GLY A 35 -24.26 -7.94 -26.43
CA GLY A 35 -25.40 -7.22 -25.85
C GLY A 35 -25.24 -5.70 -25.72
N PRO A 36 -26.37 -4.98 -25.55
CA PRO A 36 -26.40 -3.53 -25.53
C PRO A 36 -25.67 -2.97 -24.31
N LEU A 37 -24.91 -1.89 -24.53
CA LEU A 37 -24.22 -1.19 -23.46
C LEU A 37 -25.22 -0.54 -22.50
N THR A 38 -24.95 -0.59 -21.19
CA THR A 38 -25.75 0.17 -20.24
C THR A 38 -25.55 1.67 -20.44
N PRO A 39 -26.59 2.51 -20.27
CA PRO A 39 -26.50 3.96 -20.48
C PRO A 39 -25.62 4.66 -19.44
N GLN A 40 -25.29 3.99 -18.34
CA GLN A 40 -24.35 4.47 -17.32
C GLN A 40 -23.30 3.39 -17.08
N LEU A 41 -22.03 3.80 -17.16
CA LEU A 41 -20.87 2.93 -17.01
C LEU A 41 -20.03 3.41 -15.84
N LEU A 42 -19.86 2.56 -14.83
CA LEU A 42 -19.00 2.84 -13.69
C LEU A 42 -17.56 2.44 -14.04
N VAL A 43 -16.67 3.41 -14.11
CA VAL A 43 -15.24 3.20 -14.40
C VAL A 43 -14.41 3.69 -13.20
N GLY A 44 -13.23 3.11 -13.00
CA GLY A 44 -12.32 3.51 -11.91
C GLY A 44 -12.74 3.03 -10.52
N ALA A 45 -13.88 2.34 -10.37
CA ALA A 45 -14.26 1.68 -9.12
C ALA A 45 -13.24 0.60 -8.72
N GLY A 46 -12.57 -0.06 -9.66
CA GLY A 46 -11.73 -1.21 -9.31
C GLY A 46 -12.56 -2.39 -8.78
N ASN A 47 -11.91 -3.53 -8.63
CA ASN A 47 -12.51 -4.79 -8.19
C ASN A 47 -11.48 -5.58 -7.37
N GLY A 48 -11.89 -6.71 -6.79
CA GLY A 48 -11.01 -7.56 -5.98
C GLY A 48 -9.73 -7.98 -6.69
N GLY A 49 -9.81 -8.32 -7.97
CA GLY A 49 -8.65 -8.64 -8.81
C GLY A 49 -7.70 -7.46 -9.01
N ALA A 50 -8.24 -6.26 -9.23
CA ALA A 50 -7.46 -5.04 -9.34
C ALA A 50 -6.78 -4.68 -8.02
N VAL A 51 -7.45 -4.91 -6.87
CA VAL A 51 -6.84 -4.79 -5.54
C VAL A 51 -5.73 -5.81 -5.38
N GLN A 52 -5.98 -7.07 -5.74
CA GLN A 52 -4.99 -8.16 -5.68
C GLN A 52 -3.77 -7.86 -6.57
N ALA A 53 -3.97 -7.29 -7.75
CA ALA A 53 -2.90 -6.90 -8.67
C ALA A 53 -2.15 -5.64 -8.20
N MET A 54 -2.84 -4.61 -7.70
CA MET A 54 -2.19 -3.40 -7.21
C MET A 54 -1.45 -3.64 -5.88
N GLN A 55 -1.94 -4.53 -5.01
CA GLN A 55 -1.21 -4.94 -3.80
C GLN A 55 0.12 -5.62 -4.13
N ARG A 56 0.30 -6.18 -5.34
CA ARG A 56 1.60 -6.69 -5.81
C ARG A 56 2.59 -5.57 -6.15
N VAL A 57 2.12 -4.36 -6.46
CA VAL A 57 2.94 -3.22 -6.93
C VAL A 57 3.10 -2.13 -5.85
N SER A 58 2.07 -1.87 -5.05
CA SER A 58 2.12 -0.91 -3.96
C SER A 58 1.15 -1.28 -2.83
N ILE A 59 1.68 -1.34 -1.62
CA ILE A 59 1.00 -1.82 -0.40
C ILE A 59 -0.12 -0.88 0.08
N ASP A 60 -0.17 0.37 -0.42
CA ASP A 60 -1.19 1.36 -0.05
C ASP A 60 -2.29 1.55 -1.10
N ALA A 61 -2.36 0.63 -2.07
CA ALA A 61 -3.47 0.54 -3.01
C ALA A 61 -4.72 -0.10 -2.37
N ASP A 62 -5.07 0.36 -1.17
CA ASP A 62 -6.29 -0.07 -0.50
C ASP A 62 -7.44 0.85 -0.90
N PHE A 63 -8.36 0.28 -1.67
CA PHE A 63 -9.68 0.84 -1.91
C PHE A 63 -10.50 0.69 -0.63
N CYS A 64 -10.25 1.57 0.35
CA CYS A 64 -10.89 1.45 1.67
C CYS A 64 -12.43 1.44 1.59
N TRP A 65 -13.01 2.13 0.62
CA TRP A 65 -14.46 2.08 0.36
C TRP A 65 -14.90 0.73 -0.20
N LEU A 66 -14.06 0.05 -0.98
CA LEU A 66 -14.34 -1.28 -1.52
C LEU A 66 -14.29 -2.32 -0.39
N SER A 67 -13.34 -2.21 0.54
CA SER A 67 -13.16 -3.16 1.66
C SER A 67 -14.11 -2.92 2.85
N THR A 68 -14.54 -1.68 3.09
CA THR A 68 -15.27 -1.30 4.31
C THR A 68 -16.79 -1.30 4.15
N LEU A 69 -17.29 -1.24 2.90
CA LEU A 69 -18.72 -1.11 2.63
C LEU A 69 -19.30 -2.44 2.13
N SER A 70 -20.22 -3.01 2.92
CA SER A 70 -20.94 -4.25 2.61
C SER A 70 -21.61 -4.29 1.22
N PRO A 71 -22.17 -3.18 0.68
CA PRO A 71 -22.74 -3.16 -0.67
C PRO A 71 -21.78 -3.57 -1.79
N PHE A 72 -20.46 -3.46 -1.58
CA PHE A 72 -19.46 -3.77 -2.60
C PHE A 72 -18.79 -5.14 -2.41
N ALA A 73 -19.33 -6.00 -1.53
CA ALA A 73 -18.82 -7.36 -1.31
C ALA A 73 -18.76 -8.20 -2.60
N TYR A 74 -19.65 -7.94 -3.56
CA TYR A 74 -19.62 -8.59 -4.87
C TYR A 74 -18.40 -8.14 -5.70
N LEU A 75 -18.15 -6.83 -5.78
CA LEU A 75 -16.99 -6.28 -6.50
C LEU A 75 -15.66 -6.79 -5.91
N GLN A 76 -15.60 -7.04 -4.60
CA GLN A 76 -14.43 -7.63 -3.94
C GLN A 76 -14.11 -9.06 -4.40
N ARG A 77 -15.08 -9.80 -4.93
CA ARG A 77 -14.87 -11.18 -5.40
C ARG A 77 -14.56 -11.25 -6.90
N LEU A 78 -14.86 -10.19 -7.65
CA LEU A 78 -14.63 -10.14 -9.09
C LEU A 78 -13.13 -10.03 -9.40
N GLY A 79 -12.68 -10.83 -10.37
CA GLY A 79 -11.31 -10.81 -10.89
C GLY A 79 -10.25 -11.31 -9.91
N VAL A 80 -10.63 -11.71 -8.69
CA VAL A 80 -9.72 -12.35 -7.74
C VAL A 80 -9.35 -13.71 -8.30
N GLN A 81 -8.08 -13.89 -8.64
CA GLN A 81 -7.58 -15.19 -9.03
C GLN A 81 -7.51 -16.07 -7.77
N THR A 82 -8.33 -17.12 -7.71
CA THR A 82 -8.18 -18.21 -6.73
C THR A 82 -6.86 -18.93 -7.00
N ALA A 83 -6.14 -19.28 -5.94
CA ALA A 83 -4.74 -19.71 -5.93
C ALA A 83 -4.39 -20.98 -6.74
N GLU A 84 -5.27 -21.47 -7.61
CA GLU A 84 -5.09 -22.69 -8.38
C GLU A 84 -4.21 -22.52 -9.64
N ALA A 85 -3.88 -21.27 -10.01
CA ALA A 85 -2.96 -20.95 -11.11
C ALA A 85 -1.66 -20.27 -10.66
N ALA A 86 -1.25 -20.45 -9.39
CA ALA A 86 0.01 -19.91 -8.87
C ALA A 86 1.21 -20.81 -9.26
N GLY A 87 1.56 -20.82 -10.55
CA GLY A 87 2.86 -21.29 -10.99
C GLY A 87 3.92 -20.26 -10.60
N ASN A 88 4.74 -20.57 -9.59
CA ASN A 88 6.05 -19.97 -9.29
C ASN A 88 6.21 -18.48 -9.64
N GLU A 89 5.49 -17.59 -8.97
CA GLU A 89 5.83 -16.16 -8.95
C GLU A 89 6.61 -15.84 -7.68
N PRO A 90 7.66 -14.99 -7.75
CA PRO A 90 8.57 -14.79 -6.63
C PRO A 90 7.81 -14.16 -5.46
N GLU A 91 7.98 -14.74 -4.26
CA GLU A 91 7.63 -14.06 -3.00
C GLU A 91 8.05 -12.60 -3.10
N THR A 92 7.09 -11.67 -2.94
CA THR A 92 7.42 -10.26 -3.04
C THR A 92 8.47 -9.95 -1.97
N ASN A 93 9.48 -9.15 -2.31
CA ASN A 93 10.58 -8.84 -1.38
C ASN A 93 10.03 -8.30 -0.04
N TYR A 94 8.86 -7.64 -0.09
CA TYR A 94 8.08 -7.19 1.06
C TYR A 94 7.66 -8.32 2.02
N ASP A 95 7.02 -9.39 1.52
CA ASP A 95 6.57 -10.51 2.35
C ASP A 95 7.74 -11.16 3.08
N ARG A 96 8.86 -11.33 2.37
CA ARG A 96 10.10 -11.83 2.95
C ARG A 96 10.65 -10.93 4.06
N HIS A 97 10.62 -9.60 3.89
CA HIS A 97 11.07 -8.66 4.92
C HIS A 97 10.12 -8.60 6.11
N LEU A 98 8.80 -8.76 5.91
CA LEU A 98 7.83 -8.88 7.00
C LEU A 98 8.01 -10.16 7.80
N ASP A 99 8.24 -11.30 7.12
CA ASP A 99 8.50 -12.57 7.79
C ASP A 99 9.81 -12.54 8.57
N ARG A 100 10.84 -11.89 8.03
CA ARG A 100 12.09 -11.63 8.78
C ARG A 100 11.86 -10.76 10.01
N LEU A 101 11.04 -9.71 9.90
CA LEU A 101 10.71 -8.85 11.03
C LEU A 101 9.88 -9.56 12.11
N ARG A 102 9.02 -10.50 11.74
CA ARG A 102 8.26 -11.32 12.69
C ARG A 102 9.12 -12.33 13.43
N ASN A 103 10.16 -12.84 12.77
CA ASN A 103 11.03 -13.87 13.30
C ASN A 103 12.35 -13.32 13.87
N SER A 104 12.57 -12.01 13.81
CA SER A 104 13.79 -11.36 14.30
C SER A 104 13.92 -11.50 15.81
N LYS A 105 15.11 -11.86 16.28
CA LYS A 105 15.40 -12.03 17.72
C LYS A 105 16.14 -10.84 18.32
N SER A 106 16.58 -9.91 17.48
CA SER A 106 17.31 -8.71 17.86
C SER A 106 16.70 -7.45 17.25
N ILE A 107 16.83 -6.35 17.96
CA ILE A 107 16.47 -5.00 17.47
C ILE A 107 17.27 -4.66 16.20
N ASP A 108 18.51 -5.14 16.07
CA ASP A 108 19.32 -4.83 14.89
C ASP A 108 18.78 -5.52 13.63
N GLU A 109 18.43 -6.80 13.71
CA GLU A 109 17.81 -7.58 12.62
C GLU A 109 16.43 -7.02 12.24
N ALA A 110 15.63 -6.65 13.25
CA ALA A 110 14.36 -6.01 13.04
C ALA A 110 14.52 -4.64 12.38
N SER A 111 15.48 -3.84 12.81
CA SER A 111 15.74 -2.50 12.26
C SER A 111 16.16 -2.56 10.80
N ALA A 112 16.96 -3.56 10.41
CA ALA A 112 17.34 -3.79 9.01
C ALA A 112 16.13 -4.18 8.16
N SER A 113 15.27 -5.07 8.66
CA SER A 113 14.04 -5.45 7.96
C SER A 113 13.06 -4.28 7.81
N VAL A 114 12.87 -3.51 8.89
CA VAL A 114 12.05 -2.28 8.87
C VAL A 114 12.63 -1.24 7.92
N GLN A 115 13.95 -1.12 7.82
CA GLN A 115 14.59 -0.18 6.91
C GLN A 115 14.27 -0.48 5.45
N GLU A 116 14.38 -1.73 5.03
CA GLU A 116 14.01 -2.14 3.66
C GLU A 116 12.53 -1.88 3.36
N LEU A 117 11.65 -2.20 4.31
CA LEU A 117 10.21 -1.96 4.19
C LEU A 117 9.89 -0.46 4.08
N LEU A 118 10.57 0.37 4.88
CA LEU A 118 10.38 1.82 4.88
C LEU A 118 10.93 2.47 3.61
N LEU A 119 12.10 2.03 3.13
CA LEU A 119 12.70 2.47 1.87
C LEU A 119 11.78 2.18 0.69
N GLY A 120 11.28 0.95 0.58
CA GLY A 120 10.33 0.58 -0.46
C GLY A 120 9.05 1.41 -0.42
N LYS A 121 8.55 1.71 0.78
CA LYS A 121 7.38 2.56 0.96
C LYS A 121 7.64 4.01 0.56
N ILE A 122 8.76 4.60 0.98
CA ILE A 122 9.15 5.96 0.62
C ILE A 122 9.34 6.06 -0.90
N ALA A 123 10.11 5.14 -1.50
CA ALA A 123 10.33 5.04 -2.94
C ALA A 123 9.02 4.98 -3.72
N SER A 124 8.03 4.19 -3.27
CA SER A 124 6.71 4.11 -3.90
C SER A 124 5.93 5.42 -3.82
N ILE A 125 6.13 6.26 -2.80
CA ILE A 125 5.42 7.53 -2.64
C ILE A 125 6.09 8.62 -3.48
N ILE A 126 7.42 8.72 -3.41
CA ILE A 126 8.19 9.77 -4.10
C ILE A 126 8.53 9.41 -5.56
N SER A 127 8.24 8.18 -6.00
CA SER A 127 8.54 7.65 -7.33
C SER A 127 10.02 7.72 -7.71
N ILE A 128 10.91 7.42 -6.75
CA ILE A 128 12.37 7.35 -6.94
C ILE A 128 12.84 5.93 -6.57
N PRO A 129 13.83 5.34 -7.27
CA PRO A 129 14.40 4.06 -6.90
C PRO A 129 14.92 4.02 -5.46
N THR A 130 14.77 2.88 -4.78
CA THR A 130 15.31 2.70 -3.41
C THR A 130 16.82 2.89 -3.33
N ALA A 131 17.55 2.61 -4.42
CA ALA A 131 18.99 2.79 -4.53
C ALA A 131 19.44 4.26 -4.42
N ASP A 132 18.56 5.21 -4.77
CA ASP A 132 18.86 6.64 -4.73
C ASP A 132 18.49 7.28 -3.38
N ILE A 133 17.96 6.49 -2.44
CA ILE A 133 17.60 6.94 -1.10
C ILE A 133 18.76 6.66 -0.14
N ASP A 134 19.45 7.73 0.25
CA ASP A 134 20.45 7.73 1.30
C ASP A 134 19.80 7.66 2.69
N THR A 135 20.08 6.59 3.42
CA THR A 135 19.54 6.28 4.75
C THR A 135 20.18 7.10 5.88
N ALA A 136 21.29 7.79 5.60
CA ALA A 136 21.91 8.75 6.50
C ALA A 136 21.19 10.11 6.49
N LYS A 137 20.31 10.36 5.52
CA LYS A 137 19.55 11.60 5.43
C LYS A 137 18.18 11.48 6.11
N PRO A 138 17.64 12.59 6.65
CA PRO A 138 16.27 12.64 7.13
C PRO A 138 15.25 12.48 6.00
N VAL A 139 14.05 12.01 6.36
CA VAL A 139 12.97 11.75 5.41
C VAL A 139 12.50 13.03 4.69
N TYR A 140 12.51 14.19 5.39
CA TYR A 140 12.09 15.47 4.80
C TYR A 140 12.98 15.93 3.63
N THR A 141 14.23 15.47 3.55
CA THR A 141 15.17 15.86 2.47
C THR A 141 14.69 15.38 1.10
N TYR A 142 13.83 14.35 1.07
CA TYR A 142 13.22 13.81 -0.14
C TYR A 142 11.87 14.47 -0.51
N GLY A 143 11.57 15.65 0.04
CA GLY A 143 10.31 16.35 -0.22
C GLY A 143 9.11 15.72 0.49
N VAL A 144 9.34 14.90 1.52
CA VAL A 144 8.27 14.35 2.36
C VAL A 144 7.68 15.47 3.20
N ASP A 145 6.46 15.87 2.83
CA ASP A 145 5.68 16.91 3.50
C ASP A 145 4.80 16.35 4.64
N SER A 146 3.95 17.20 5.20
CA SER A 146 3.03 16.81 6.27
C SER A 146 1.95 15.81 5.81
N LEU A 147 1.58 15.78 4.52
CA LEU A 147 0.59 14.85 3.97
C LEU A 147 1.20 13.45 3.81
N VAL A 148 2.40 13.38 3.24
CA VAL A 148 3.15 12.13 3.09
C VAL A 148 3.55 11.58 4.46
N ALA A 149 3.87 12.43 5.44
CA ALA A 149 4.11 11.99 6.81
C ALA A 149 2.88 11.33 7.45
N VAL A 150 1.67 11.83 7.17
CA VAL A 150 0.42 11.20 7.63
C VAL A 150 0.19 9.84 6.96
N GLU A 151 0.45 9.74 5.66
CA GLU A 151 0.36 8.47 4.93
C GLU A 151 1.36 7.44 5.50
N LEU A 152 2.62 7.83 5.69
CA LEU A 152 3.65 6.99 6.30
C LEU A 152 3.26 6.54 7.71
N ARG A 153 2.74 7.44 8.55
CA ARG A 153 2.27 7.09 9.90
C ARG A 153 1.16 6.03 9.86
N ASN A 154 0.15 6.25 9.02
CA ASN A 154 -0.97 5.32 8.89
C ASN A 154 -0.49 3.94 8.41
N TRP A 155 0.43 3.94 7.45
CA TRP A 155 1.05 2.73 6.93
C TRP A 155 1.86 1.98 7.99
N LEU A 156 2.67 2.69 8.80
CA LEU A 156 3.44 2.10 9.90
C LEU A 156 2.54 1.50 10.98
N ALA A 157 1.44 2.17 11.33
CA ALA A 157 0.49 1.68 12.32
C ALA A 157 -0.24 0.41 11.82
N LYS A 158 -0.64 0.40 10.55
CA LYS A 158 -1.36 -0.73 9.93
C LYS A 158 -0.47 -1.94 9.69
N ASN A 159 0.68 -1.71 9.06
CA ASN A 159 1.57 -2.78 8.65
C ASN A 159 2.49 -3.16 9.78
N LEU A 160 3.24 -2.21 10.37
CA LEU A 160 4.29 -2.50 11.36
C LEU A 160 3.84 -2.53 12.83
N ARG A 161 2.53 -2.29 13.08
CA ARG A 161 1.96 -2.17 14.43
C ARG A 161 2.75 -1.21 15.33
N SER A 162 3.33 -0.17 14.75
CA SER A 162 4.17 0.82 15.42
C SER A 162 3.50 2.18 15.31
N ASP A 163 3.20 2.81 16.46
CA ASP A 163 2.64 4.16 16.50
C ASP A 163 3.78 5.16 16.65
N LEU A 164 3.99 5.95 15.60
CA LEU A 164 4.94 7.06 15.59
C LEU A 164 4.19 8.40 15.55
N SER A 165 4.76 9.40 16.20
CA SER A 165 4.28 10.78 16.05
C SER A 165 4.68 11.33 14.68
N ILE A 166 3.83 12.18 14.10
CA ILE A 166 4.14 12.92 12.86
C ILE A 166 5.44 13.72 13.02
N PHE A 167 5.67 14.30 14.20
CA PHE A 167 6.90 15.04 14.51
C PHE A 167 8.15 14.15 14.46
N GLU A 168 8.05 12.87 14.80
CA GLU A 168 9.19 11.96 14.71
C GLU A 168 9.52 11.64 13.25
N LEU A 169 8.50 11.54 12.39
CA LEU A 169 8.64 11.31 10.95
C LEU A 169 9.21 12.53 10.20
N THR A 170 8.85 13.74 10.63
CA THR A 170 9.32 14.99 10.01
C THR A 170 10.56 15.58 10.69
N SER A 171 11.09 14.92 11.72
CA SER A 171 12.29 15.37 12.42
C SER A 171 13.56 15.25 11.56
N SER A 172 14.64 15.90 12.01
CA SER A 172 16.00 15.70 11.48
C SER A 172 16.66 14.37 11.85
N THR A 173 15.85 13.39 12.29
CA THR A 173 16.34 12.04 12.54
C THR A 173 16.63 11.35 11.20
N PRO A 174 17.83 10.76 11.01
CA PRO A 174 18.13 10.02 9.79
C PRO A 174 17.33 8.70 9.72
N ILE A 175 17.07 8.22 8.51
CA ILE A 175 16.20 7.05 8.25
C ILE A 175 16.63 5.82 9.05
N HIS A 176 17.93 5.50 9.10
CA HIS A 176 18.42 4.34 9.86
C HIS A 176 18.17 4.43 11.39
N ALA A 177 18.18 5.64 11.95
CA ALA A 177 17.88 5.84 13.36
C ALA A 177 16.36 5.80 13.62
N LEU A 178 15.57 6.25 12.64
CA LEU A 178 14.11 6.15 12.66
C LEU A 178 13.64 4.69 12.61
N THR A 179 14.25 3.86 11.76
CA THR A 179 13.89 2.42 11.64
C THR A 179 14.17 1.64 12.91
N ARG A 180 15.26 1.96 13.62
CA ARG A 180 15.54 1.42 14.96
C ARG A 180 14.45 1.77 15.97
N LYS A 181 13.97 3.03 15.98
CA LYS A 181 12.85 3.46 16.83
C LYS A 181 11.55 2.73 16.48
N ILE A 182 11.26 2.57 15.18
CA ILE A 182 10.08 1.84 14.68
C ILE A 182 10.13 0.38 15.13
N ALA A 183 11.28 -0.28 14.96
CA ALA A 183 11.49 -1.67 15.37
C ALA A 183 11.30 -1.85 16.88
N ALA A 184 11.88 -0.95 17.70
CA ALA A 184 11.73 -0.98 19.16
C ALA A 184 10.28 -0.79 19.64
N ARG A 185 9.47 -0.05 18.88
CA ARG A 185 8.03 0.17 19.18
C ARG A 185 7.11 -0.82 18.46
N SER A 186 7.63 -1.67 17.59
CA SER A 186 6.84 -2.65 16.86
C SER A 186 6.40 -3.77 17.81
N ARG A 187 5.12 -4.14 17.77
CA ARG A 187 4.56 -5.21 18.63
C ARG A 187 4.98 -6.62 18.22
N TRP A 188 6.00 -6.76 17.37
CA TRP A 188 6.48 -8.05 16.87
C TRP A 188 7.76 -8.53 17.55
N LEU A 189 8.57 -7.62 18.09
CA LEU A 189 9.52 -7.98 19.13
C LEU A 189 8.76 -8.09 20.45
N SER A 190 8.42 -9.31 20.84
CA SER A 190 7.95 -9.57 22.21
C SER A 190 9.01 -9.06 23.19
N ALA A 191 8.56 -8.30 24.18
CA ALA A 191 9.37 -7.79 25.26
C ALA A 191 9.96 -8.93 26.10
N GLU A 192 11.15 -9.39 25.74
CA GLU A 192 12.07 -10.12 26.62
C GLU A 192 13.47 -9.50 26.52
N ALA A 193 13.56 -8.22 26.90
CA ALA A 193 14.84 -7.58 27.22
C ALA A 193 14.57 -6.46 28.22
N GLY A 194 14.27 -6.85 29.45
CA GLY A 194 14.02 -5.95 30.57
C GLY A 194 14.01 -6.73 31.88
N SER A 195 15.15 -7.33 32.22
CA SER A 195 15.52 -7.64 33.61
C SER A 195 16.47 -6.57 34.11
#